data_AF-A0A7V5Q0T6-F1
#
_entry.id   AF-A0A7V5Q0T6-F1
#
_cell.length_a   1.000
_cell.length_b   1.000
_cell.length_c   1.000
_cell.angle_alpha   90.00
_cell.angle_beta   90.00
_cell.angle_gamma   90.00
#
_symmetry.space_group_name_H-M   'P 1'
#
loop_
_entity.id
_entity.type
_entity.pdbx_description
1 polymer ?
#
loop_
_entity_poly.entity_id
_entity_poly.type
_entity_poly.pdbx_seq_one_letter_code
_entity_poly.pdbx_strand_id
1 'polypeptide(L)'
;TTEVDEEALKHFVPADIGESGHEAILRDLKERVPRLERKLKRRGIAGVFLDLEPHVKGGGQFGGFSGPDGFGVALRGLCRVLDYVGLGYHLRDFDDIRVARGF
;
A
#
# COMPACT_ATOMS: atom_id res chain seq x y z
N THR A 1 22.51 -17.25 14.19
CA THR A 1 22.16 -16.59 12.92
C THR A 1 20.72 -16.93 12.64
N THR A 2 19.80 -16.01 12.85
CA THR A 2 18.36 -16.26 12.66
C THR A 2 18.06 -16.16 11.17
N GLU A 3 17.83 -17.31 10.55
CA GLU A 3 17.55 -17.46 9.13
C GLU A 3 16.16 -16.91 8.82
N VAL A 4 16.05 -16.15 7.73
CA VAL A 4 14.76 -15.68 7.20
C VAL A 4 14.03 -16.90 6.65
N ASP A 5 12.82 -17.19 7.15
CA ASP A 5 11.99 -18.28 6.65
C ASP A 5 11.30 -17.85 5.34
N GLU A 6 11.95 -18.12 4.22
CA GLU A 6 11.44 -17.80 2.89
C GLU A 6 10.17 -18.59 2.53
N GLU A 7 9.94 -19.77 3.12
CA GLU A 7 8.71 -20.55 2.86
C GLU A 7 7.46 -19.89 3.42
N ALA A 8 7.60 -19.02 4.43
CA ALA A 8 6.48 -18.32 5.05
C ALA A 8 5.70 -17.43 4.06
N LEU A 9 6.27 -17.09 2.89
CA LEU A 9 5.58 -16.33 1.85
C LEU A 9 4.26 -16.97 1.39
N LYS A 10 4.11 -18.30 1.49
CA LYS A 10 2.86 -19.00 1.13
C LYS A 10 1.65 -18.59 1.97
N HIS A 11 1.87 -17.96 3.12
CA HIS A 11 0.82 -17.47 4.00
C HIS A 11 0.42 -16.01 3.71
N PHE A 12 1.16 -15.33 2.84
CA PHE A 12 0.79 -13.99 2.39
C PHE A 12 -0.34 -14.08 1.35
N VAL A 13 -1.44 -13.39 1.64
CA VAL A 13 -2.57 -13.24 0.72
C VAL A 13 -2.68 -11.75 0.38
N PRO A 14 -2.58 -11.35 -0.90
CA PRO A 14 -2.69 -9.95 -1.29
C PRO A 14 -4.14 -9.44 -1.10
N ALA A 15 -4.29 -8.11 -0.99
CA ALA A 15 -5.54 -7.46 -0.61
C ALA A 15 -6.73 -7.74 -1.54
N ASP A 16 -6.46 -8.15 -2.79
CA ASP A 16 -7.46 -8.48 -3.81
C ASP A 16 -7.92 -9.94 -3.81
N ILE A 17 -7.35 -10.78 -2.94
CA ILE A 17 -7.71 -12.20 -2.83
C ILE A 17 -8.34 -12.47 -1.45
N GLY A 18 -9.51 -13.12 -1.46
CA GLY A 18 -10.26 -13.45 -0.25
C GLY A 18 -11.09 -12.29 0.30
N GLU A 19 -11.63 -12.47 1.51
CA GLU A 19 -12.61 -11.55 2.11
C GLU A 19 -12.04 -10.89 3.38
N SER A 20 -11.01 -10.08 3.20
CA SER A 20 -10.25 -9.41 4.28
C SER A 20 -10.76 -8.00 4.62
N GLY A 21 -11.85 -7.55 3.97
CA GLY A 21 -12.49 -6.26 4.26
C GLY A 21 -11.78 -5.02 3.70
N HIS A 22 -10.65 -5.18 3.00
CA HIS A 22 -9.92 -4.06 2.36
C HIS A 22 -10.82 -3.23 1.44
N GLU A 23 -11.70 -3.89 0.70
CA GLU A 23 -12.66 -3.26 -0.19
C GLU A 23 -13.57 -2.26 0.57
N ALA A 24 -14.21 -2.70 1.65
CA ALA A 24 -15.11 -1.86 2.45
C ALA A 24 -14.37 -0.67 3.08
N ILE A 25 -13.15 -0.91 3.57
CA ILE A 25 -12.29 0.14 4.14
C ILE A 25 -11.92 1.19 3.08
N LEU A 26 -11.48 0.75 1.90
CA LEU A 26 -11.05 1.65 0.83
C LEU A 26 -12.25 2.39 0.20
N ARG A 27 -13.42 1.77 0.16
CA ARG A 27 -14.69 2.42 -0.23
C ARG A 27 -15.07 3.54 0.74
N ASP A 28 -14.98 3.33 2.06
CA ASP A 28 -15.22 4.40 3.04
C ASP A 28 -14.14 5.49 2.96
N LEU A 29 -12.87 5.09 2.77
CA LEU A 29 -11.77 6.03 2.61
C LEU A 29 -12.01 6.98 1.43
N LYS A 30 -12.50 6.48 0.29
CA LYS A 30 -12.81 7.27 -0.91
C LYS A 30 -13.70 8.47 -0.59
N GLU A 31 -14.74 8.29 0.21
CA GLU A 31 -15.64 9.37 0.62
C GLU A 31 -14.95 10.42 1.51
N ARG A 32 -13.88 10.03 2.22
CA ARG A 32 -13.14 10.90 3.14
C ARG A 32 -11.98 11.65 2.45
N VAL A 33 -11.42 11.12 1.37
CA VAL A 33 -10.23 11.68 0.69
C VAL A 33 -10.37 13.18 0.40
N PRO A 34 -11.46 13.71 -0.21
CA PRO A 34 -11.53 15.13 -0.54
C PRO A 34 -11.50 16.08 0.67
N ARG A 35 -11.98 15.61 1.83
CA ARG A 35 -11.92 16.37 3.08
C ARG A 35 -10.52 16.32 3.69
N LEU A 36 -9.89 15.14 3.66
CA LEU A 36 -8.52 14.95 4.16
C LEU A 36 -7.52 15.75 3.33
N GLU A 37 -7.62 15.69 2.01
CA GLU A 37 -6.75 16.42 1.08
C GLU A 37 -6.81 17.93 1.34
N ARG A 38 -8.00 18.52 1.47
CA ARG A 38 -8.17 19.94 1.84
C ARG A 38 -7.54 20.29 3.20
N LYS A 39 -7.57 19.36 4.17
CA LYS A 39 -6.95 19.56 5.48
C LYS A 39 -5.42 19.52 5.37
N LEU A 40 -4.88 18.60 4.60
CA LEU A 40 -3.44 18.40 4.41
C LEU A 40 -2.82 19.55 3.59
N LYS A 41 -3.47 19.96 2.49
CA LYS A 41 -3.04 21.10 1.67
C LYS A 41 -2.96 22.41 2.47
N ARG A 42 -3.91 22.66 3.37
CA ARG A 42 -3.86 23.81 4.29
C ARG A 42 -2.67 23.80 5.25
N ARG A 43 -2.00 22.67 5.41
CA ARG A 43 -0.80 22.49 6.26
C ARG A 43 0.48 22.38 5.43
N GLY A 44 0.43 22.65 4.13
CA GLY A 44 1.59 22.52 3.23
C GLY A 44 1.93 21.07 2.84
N ILE A 45 1.02 20.12 3.06
CA ILE A 45 1.20 18.72 2.67
C ILE A 45 0.48 18.51 1.33
N ALA A 46 1.16 17.88 0.35
CA ALA A 46 0.68 17.81 -1.03
C ALA A 46 -0.70 17.15 -1.20
N GLY A 47 -1.01 16.15 -0.37
CA GLY A 47 -2.27 15.43 -0.41
C GLY A 47 -2.30 14.28 0.58
N VAL A 48 -3.16 13.30 0.30
CA VAL A 48 -3.23 12.04 1.05
C VAL A 48 -2.19 11.07 0.46
N PHE A 49 -1.43 10.43 1.33
CA PHE A 49 -0.47 9.38 0.96
C PHE A 49 -0.96 8.04 1.50
N LEU A 50 -0.78 6.99 0.71
CA LEU A 50 -1.01 5.60 1.11
C LEU A 50 0.30 4.87 0.85
N ASP A 51 0.99 4.49 1.92
CA ASP A 51 2.28 3.82 1.84
C ASP A 51 2.10 2.31 2.00
N LEU A 52 2.82 1.55 1.16
CA LEU A 52 2.99 0.11 1.30
C LEU A 52 4.33 -0.13 1.99
N GLU A 53 4.29 -0.64 3.22
CA GLU A 53 5.50 -0.99 3.97
C GLU A 53 5.73 -2.51 3.90
N PRO A 54 6.95 -2.98 3.57
CA PRO A 54 7.26 -4.40 3.63
C PRO A 54 7.34 -4.85 5.10
N HIS A 55 6.69 -5.97 5.42
CA HIS A 55 6.81 -6.62 6.71
C HIS A 55 7.59 -7.93 6.57
N VAL A 56 8.44 -8.26 7.55
CA VAL A 56 9.34 -9.43 7.48
C VAL A 56 8.55 -10.74 7.34
N LYS A 57 8.98 -11.61 6.41
CA LYS A 57 8.52 -13.00 6.28
C LYS A 57 8.84 -13.74 7.58
N GLY A 58 7.82 -14.19 8.32
CA GLY A 58 8.00 -14.92 9.58
C GLY A 58 7.62 -14.16 10.86
N GLY A 59 7.02 -12.97 10.78
CA GLY A 59 6.51 -12.21 11.95
C GLY A 59 5.27 -12.80 12.66
N GLY A 60 4.94 -14.08 12.42
CA GLY A 60 3.69 -14.70 12.91
C GLY A 60 2.46 -14.01 12.33
N GLN A 61 1.49 -13.65 13.18
CA GLN A 61 0.25 -12.95 12.77
C GLN A 61 0.49 -11.54 12.19
N PHE A 62 1.68 -10.96 12.40
CA PHE A 62 2.11 -9.70 11.82
C PHE A 62 3.11 -9.89 10.67
N GLY A 63 3.36 -11.13 10.27
CA GLY A 63 4.17 -11.43 9.10
C GLY A 63 3.48 -10.95 7.83
N GLY A 64 4.26 -10.39 6.90
CA GLY A 64 3.73 -9.91 5.63
C GLY A 64 4.59 -10.34 4.46
N PHE A 65 4.70 -9.46 3.47
CA PHE A 65 5.51 -9.67 2.29
C PHE A 65 6.88 -9.02 2.48
N SER A 66 7.95 -9.76 2.15
CA SER A 66 9.30 -9.22 2.01
C SER A 66 9.88 -9.53 0.64
N GLY A 67 10.95 -8.81 0.28
CA GLY A 67 11.62 -8.95 -1.00
C GLY A 67 10.82 -8.38 -2.19
N PRO A 68 11.45 -8.31 -3.38
CA PRO A 68 10.87 -7.69 -4.57
C PRO A 68 9.59 -8.40 -5.05
N ASP A 69 9.53 -9.73 -4.93
CA ASP A 69 8.39 -10.52 -5.41
C ASP A 69 7.13 -10.23 -4.60
N GLY A 70 7.23 -10.32 -3.27
CA GLY A 70 6.12 -10.07 -2.35
C GLY A 70 5.63 -8.62 -2.42
N PHE A 71 6.56 -7.66 -2.49
CA PHE A 71 6.21 -6.24 -2.62
C PHE A 71 5.49 -5.96 -3.93
N GLY A 72 5.97 -6.53 -5.05
CA GLY A 72 5.31 -6.37 -6.36
C GLY A 72 3.90 -6.97 -6.39
N VAL A 73 3.70 -8.13 -5.77
CA VAL A 73 2.37 -8.76 -5.66
C VAL A 73 1.44 -7.90 -4.78
N ALA A 74 1.91 -7.44 -3.62
CA ALA A 74 1.15 -6.58 -2.71
C ALA A 74 0.71 -5.27 -3.39
N LEU A 75 1.64 -4.60 -4.09
CA LEU A 75 1.35 -3.38 -4.84
C LEU A 75 0.25 -3.61 -5.89
N ARG A 76 0.41 -4.63 -6.73
CA ARG A 76 -0.57 -4.95 -7.78
C ARG A 76 -1.92 -5.34 -7.19
N GLY A 77 -1.94 -6.06 -6.08
CA GLY A 77 -3.16 -6.41 -5.37
C GLY A 77 -3.88 -5.18 -4.82
N LEU A 78 -3.16 -4.28 -4.15
CA LEU A 78 -3.72 -3.02 -3.67
C LEU A 78 -4.31 -2.18 -4.82
N CYS A 79 -3.57 -2.01 -5.92
CA CYS A 79 -4.03 -1.28 -7.09
C CYS A 79 -5.35 -1.84 -7.64
N ARG A 80 -5.49 -3.17 -7.74
CA ARG A 80 -6.74 -3.80 -8.22
C ARG A 80 -7.93 -3.48 -7.32
N VAL A 81 -7.75 -3.43 -5.99
CA VAL A 81 -8.84 -3.04 -5.09
C VAL A 81 -9.17 -1.56 -5.22
N LEU A 82 -8.16 -0.69 -5.35
CA LEU A 82 -8.34 0.75 -5.57
C LEU A 82 -9.13 1.03 -6.87
N ASP A 83 -8.77 0.34 -7.95
CA ASP A 83 -9.47 0.40 -9.23
C ASP A 83 -10.92 -0.08 -9.09
N TYR A 84 -11.13 -1.19 -8.40
CA TYR A 84 -12.46 -1.76 -8.15
C TYR A 84 -13.39 -0.81 -7.38
N VAL A 85 -12.89 -0.15 -6.33
CA VAL A 85 -13.69 0.85 -5.57
C VAL A 85 -13.75 2.22 -6.27
N GLY A 86 -12.99 2.40 -7.34
CA GLY A 86 -12.87 3.66 -8.09
C GLY A 86 -12.23 4.78 -7.25
N LEU A 87 -11.22 4.45 -6.44
CA LEU A 87 -10.38 5.43 -5.75
C LEU A 87 -9.12 5.67 -6.57
N GLY A 88 -9.06 6.81 -7.27
CA GLY A 88 -7.90 7.17 -8.08
C GLY A 88 -6.63 7.32 -7.25
N TYR A 89 -5.50 6.95 -7.84
CA TYR A 89 -4.18 7.01 -7.20
C TYR A 89 -3.10 7.43 -8.21
N HIS A 90 -1.99 7.91 -7.68
CA HIS A 90 -0.74 8.13 -8.40
C HIS A 90 0.33 7.27 -7.76
N LEU A 91 0.94 6.36 -8.52
CA LEU A 91 2.06 5.57 -8.02
C LEU A 91 3.31 6.42 -8.10
N ARG A 92 3.97 6.61 -6.95
CA ARG A 92 5.23 7.35 -6.90
C ARG A 92 6.25 6.72 -7.83
N ASP A 93 6.71 7.49 -8.80
CA ASP A 93 7.73 7.10 -9.75
C ASP A 93 9.09 7.76 -9.47
N PHE A 94 10.04 7.56 -10.38
CA PHE A 94 11.38 8.13 -10.22
C PHE A 94 11.39 9.66 -10.39
N ASP A 95 10.56 10.21 -11.26
CA ASP A 95 10.49 11.65 -11.49
C ASP A 95 9.88 12.37 -10.28
N ASP A 96 8.90 11.77 -9.61
CA ASP A 96 8.40 12.26 -8.32
C ASP A 96 9.52 12.32 -7.27
N ILE A 97 10.39 11.31 -7.22
CA ILE A 97 11.52 11.26 -6.29
C ILE A 97 12.50 12.38 -6.60
N ARG A 98 12.83 12.56 -7.88
CA ARG A 98 13.70 13.63 -8.38
C ARG A 98 13.17 15.01 -7.97
N VAL A 99 11.90 15.28 -8.24
CA VAL A 99 11.23 16.53 -7.85
C VAL A 99 11.24 16.71 -6.33
N ALA A 100 10.92 15.67 -5.56
CA ALA A 100 10.89 15.74 -4.10
C ALA A 100 12.28 15.93 -3.47
N ARG A 101 13.34 15.49 -4.13
CA ARG A 101 14.74 15.55 -3.64
C ARG A 101 15.56 16.68 -4.26
N GLY A 102 15.08 17.31 -5.32
CA GLY A 102 15.68 18.50 -5.96
C GLY A 102 16.82 18.20 -6.95
N PHE A 103 16.76 17.11 -7.70
CA PHE A 103 17.78 16.74 -8.71
C PHE A 103 17.22 16.22 -10.05
#